data_AF-A0A075FKX7-F1
#
_entry.id   AF-A0A075FKX7-F1
#
_cell.length_a   1.000
_cell.length_b   1.000
_cell.length_c   1.000
_cell.angle_alpha   90.00
_cell.angle_beta   90.00
_cell.angle_gamma   90.00
#
_symmetry.space_group_name_H-M   'P 1'
#
loop_
_entity.id
_entity.type
_entity.pdbx_description
1 polymer ?
#
loop_
_entity_poly.entity_id
_entity_poly.type
_entity_poly.pdbx_seq_one_letter_code
_entity_poly.pdbx_strand_id
1 'polypeptide(L)' 'MNVNTDLERFNAIRPCGYDSQVMTSVNSIKRKEYSKEVIQTKVIRNFSNVFEYNKIQKII' A
#
# COMPACT_ATOMS: atom_id res chain seq x y z
N MET A 1 3.66 -1.14 -0.67
CA MET A 1 2.54 -0.18 -0.72
C MET A 1 2.43 0.50 0.63
N ASN A 2 2.53 1.83 0.67
CA ASN A 2 2.49 2.59 1.93
C ASN A 2 1.04 3.00 2.24
N VAL A 3 0.51 2.59 3.39
CA VAL A 3 -0.89 2.89 3.78
C VAL A 3 -0.91 3.96 4.84
N ASN A 4 -0.62 3.58 6.09
CA ASN A 4 -0.42 4.48 7.21
C ASN A 4 1.07 4.50 7.63
N THR A 5 1.95 4.37 6.64
CA THR A 5 3.39 4.22 6.87
C THR A 5 3.97 5.50 7.43
N ASP A 6 4.78 5.38 8.47
CA ASP A 6 5.67 6.43 8.95
C ASP A 6 6.76 6.68 7.88
N LEU A 7 6.60 7.77 7.13
CA LEU A 7 7.46 8.09 5.99
C LEU A 7 8.84 8.62 6.40
N GLU A 8 9.01 9.12 7.64
CA GLU A 8 10.31 9.62 8.11
C GLU A 8 11.35 8.51 8.18
N ARG A 9 10.92 7.25 8.33
CA ARG A 9 11.82 6.08 8.29
C ARG A 9 12.54 5.91 6.97
N PHE A 10 12.01 6.46 5.88
CA PHE A 10 12.71 6.44 4.60
C PHE A 10 13.95 7.36 4.59
N ASN A 11 14.03 8.35 5.48
CA ASN A 11 15.20 9.23 5.60
C ASN A 11 16.47 8.46 6.03
N ALA A 12 16.31 7.30 6.65
CA ALA A 12 17.42 6.45 7.07
C ALA A 12 18.04 5.63 5.92
N ILE A 13 17.41 5.59 4.75
CA ILE A 13 17.88 4.83 3.59
C ILE A 13 18.05 5.73 2.38
N ARG A 14 19.02 5.40 1.52
CA ARG A 14 19.27 6.14 0.27
C ARG A 14 19.39 5.20 -0.92
N PRO A 15 18.28 4.59 -1.37
CA PRO A 15 18.31 3.60 -2.43
C PRO A 15 18.77 4.23 -3.74
N CYS A 16 19.87 3.73 -4.31
CA CYS A 16 20.43 4.19 -5.59
C CYS A 16 20.64 5.72 -5.68
N GLY A 17 20.92 6.38 -4.55
CA GLY A 17 21.14 7.82 -4.49
C GLY A 17 19.87 8.69 -4.45
N TYR A 18 18.68 8.10 -4.60
CA TYR A 18 17.40 8.81 -4.54
C TYR A 18 17.11 9.33 -3.13
N ASP A 19 16.47 10.51 -3.09
CA ASP A 19 16.02 11.15 -1.85
C ASP A 19 14.76 10.47 -1.32
N SER A 20 14.68 10.31 0.00
CA SER A 20 13.47 9.94 0.74
C SER A 20 12.24 10.82 0.45
N GLN A 21 12.43 12.07 0.04
CA GLN A 21 11.36 13.06 -0.17
C GLN A 21 10.36 12.70 -1.27
N VAL A 22 10.64 11.72 -2.13
CA VAL A 22 9.68 11.24 -3.15
C VAL A 22 8.65 10.23 -2.64
N MET A 23 8.74 9.78 -1.39
CA MET A 23 7.82 8.78 -0.85
C MET A 23 6.48 9.39 -0.41
N THR A 24 5.39 8.65 -0.62
CA THR A 24 4.04 9.02 -0.17
C THR A 24 3.30 7.79 0.39
N SER A 25 2.08 7.99 0.86
CA SER A 25 1.23 6.98 1.48
C SER A 25 -0.25 7.27 1.23
N VAL A 26 -1.11 6.25 1.34
CA VAL A 26 -2.56 6.45 1.18
C VAL A 26 -3.08 7.48 2.20
N ASN A 27 -2.60 7.43 3.45
CA ASN A 27 -3.05 8.37 4.48
C ASN A 27 -2.57 9.80 4.26
N SER A 28 -1.37 10.04 3.72
CA SER A 28 -0.88 11.39 3.43
C SER A 28 -1.65 12.04 2.29
N ILE A 29 -2.02 11.25 1.27
CA ILE A 29 -2.84 11.72 0.14
C ILE A 29 -4.29 11.97 0.57
N LYS A 30 -4.90 11.05 1.33
CA LYS A 30 -6.32 11.10 1.69
C LYS A 30 -6.62 11.78 3.02
N ARG A 31 -5.58 12.17 3.76
CA ARG A 31 -5.65 12.78 5.11
C ARG A 31 -6.50 11.97 6.09
N LYS A 32 -6.42 10.65 5.99
CA LYS A 32 -7.19 9.70 6.81
C LYS A 32 -6.47 8.36 6.91
N GLU A 33 -6.53 7.74 8.09
CA GLU A 33 -6.05 6.38 8.29
C GLU A 33 -7.03 5.32 7.79
N TYR A 34 -6.47 4.21 7.30
CA TYR A 34 -7.24 3.06 6.85
C TYR A 34 -6.84 1.81 7.63
N SER A 35 -7.82 0.99 8.02
CA SER A 35 -7.51 -0.31 8.60
C SER A 35 -6.87 -1.24 7.57
N LYS A 36 -6.06 -2.18 8.06
CA LYS A 36 -5.38 -3.16 7.21
C LYS A 36 -6.39 -4.01 6.43
N GLU A 37 -7.50 -4.39 7.06
CA GLU A 37 -8.54 -5.25 6.50
C GLU A 37 -9.25 -4.57 5.32
N VAL A 38 -9.58 -3.27 5.46
CA VAL A 38 -10.20 -2.48 4.39
C VAL A 38 -9.28 -2.40 3.18
N ILE A 39 -7.99 -2.15 3.41
CA ILE A 39 -7.01 -2.06 2.33
C ILE A 39 -6.78 -3.43 1.68
N GLN A 40 -6.61 -4.49 2.47
CA GLN A 40 -6.43 -5.84 1.95
C GLN A 40 -7.62 -6.25 1.07
N THR A 41 -8.84 -5.98 1.50
CA THR A 41 -10.05 -6.28 0.72
C THR A 41 -10.03 -5.55 -0.62
N LYS A 42 -9.63 -4.27 -0.64
CA LYS A 42 -9.52 -3.48 -1.89
C LYS A 42 -8.41 -3.99 -2.81
N VAL A 43 -7.25 -4.34 -2.26
CA VAL A 43 -6.13 -4.91 -3.03
C VAL A 43 -6.57 -6.22 -3.67
N ILE A 44 -7.13 -7.13 -2.88
CA ILE A 44 -7.62 -8.44 -3.34
C ILE A 44 -8.64 -8.26 -4.47
N ARG A 45 -9.64 -7.40 -4.28
CA ARG A 45 -10.65 -7.11 -5.31
C ARG A 45 -10.02 -6.54 -6.59
N ASN A 46 -9.10 -5.59 -6.47
CA ASN A 46 -8.43 -4.99 -7.62
C ASN A 46 -7.59 -6.03 -8.38
N PHE A 47 -6.87 -6.89 -7.67
CA PHE A 47 -6.12 -7.99 -8.28
C PHE A 47 -7.07 -8.94 -9.01
N SER A 48 -8.17 -9.37 -8.39
CA SER A 48 -9.15 -10.22 -9.07
C SER A 48 -9.69 -9.59 -10.35
N ASN A 49 -9.95 -8.29 -10.35
CA ASN A 49 -10.43 -7.59 -11.53
C ASN A 49 -9.36 -7.49 -12.63
N VAL A 50 -8.12 -7.14 -12.27
CA VAL A 50 -7.00 -7.00 -13.23
C VAL A 50 -6.64 -8.33 -13.88
N PHE A 51 -6.71 -9.42 -13.12
CA PHE A 51 -6.37 -10.77 -13.59
C PHE A 51 -7.60 -11.62 -13.95
N GLU A 52 -8.79 -11.01 -14.02
CA GLU A 52 -10.04 -11.67 -14.43
C GLU A 52 -10.40 -12.94 -13.64
N TYR A 53 -10.08 -12.96 -12.34
CA TYR A 53 -10.45 -14.06 -11.46
C TYR A 53 -11.85 -13.88 -10.89
N ASN A 54 -12.71 -14.88 -11.15
CA ASN A 54 -14.10 -14.90 -10.66
C ASN A 54 -14.24 -15.46 -9.23
N LYS A 55 -13.18 -16.08 -8.68
CA LYS A 55 -13.20 -16.69 -7.35
C LYS A 55 -11.83 -16.56 -6.70
N ILE A 56 -11.84 -16.29 -5.40
CA ILE A 56 -10.64 -16.25 -4.56
C ILE A 56 -10.76 -17.36 -3.54
N GLN A 57 -9.75 -18.21 -3.47
CA GLN A 57 -9.67 -19.28 -2.49
C GLN A 57 -8.55 -18.96 -1.52
N LYS A 58 -8.92 -18.77 -0.25
CA LYS A 58 -7.94 -18.65 0.82
C LYS A 58 -7.55 -20.06 1.23
N ILE A 59 -6.31 -20.45 0.95
CA ILE A 59 -5.73 -21.67 1.49
C ILE A 59 -5.31 -21.32 2.92
N ILE A 60 -5.94 -21.95 3.89
CA ILE A 60 -5.64 -21.81 5.33
C ILE A 60 -4.65 -22.91 5.69
#